data_AF-A0AAN9PJ92-F1
#
_entry.id   AF-A0AAN9PJ92-F1
#
_cell.length_a   1.000
_cell.length_b   1.000
_cell.length_c   1.000
_cell.angle_alpha   90.00
_cell.angle_beta   90.00
_cell.angle_gamma   90.00
#
_symmetry.space_group_name_H-M   'P 1'
#
loop_
_entity.id
_entity.type
_entity.pdbx_description
1 polymer ?
#
loop_
_entity_poly.entity_id
_entity_poly.type
_entity_poly.pdbx_seq_one_letter_code
_entity_poly.pdbx_strand_id
1 'polypeptide(L)'
;MSLKLNTYPSEIFKTYGLILLTLQSISQALWLTIPHHYKEQISTLVILTKIMLDTFSSQESYHRESRGASTGYPLHASEVLPAVIVRQRKPWRRKDGVYMYFEDNAGVIVNPKGEMKGSAITGPIEKECADLWPRIEGAANAIV
;
A
#
# COMPACT_ATOMS: atom_id res chain seq x y z
N MET A 1 -2.19 -10.62 -27.60
CA MET A 1 -3.58 -10.93 -27.20
C MET A 1 -3.80 -10.27 -25.84
N SER A 2 -4.29 -9.02 -25.86
CA SER A 2 -4.35 -8.14 -24.69
C SER A 2 -5.47 -8.55 -23.74
N LEU A 3 -5.14 -8.99 -22.54
CA LEU A 3 -6.10 -9.10 -21.45
C LEU A 3 -6.25 -7.71 -20.83
N LYS A 4 -7.35 -7.04 -21.17
CA LYS A 4 -7.83 -5.85 -20.47
C LYS A 4 -8.20 -6.26 -19.04
N LEU A 5 -7.33 -6.00 -18.08
CA LEU A 5 -7.71 -6.05 -16.66
C LEU A 5 -8.47 -4.76 -16.34
N ASN A 6 -9.69 -4.94 -15.83
CA ASN A 6 -10.64 -3.87 -15.50
C ASN A 6 -9.99 -2.82 -14.59
N THR A 7 -9.70 -1.65 -15.16
CA THR A 7 -9.52 -0.42 -14.41
C THR A 7 -10.88 -0.05 -13.81
N TYR A 8 -11.07 -0.22 -12.51
CA TYR A 8 -12.30 0.26 -11.85
C TYR A 8 -12.37 1.78 -12.03
N PRO A 9 -13.45 2.33 -12.59
CA PRO A 9 -13.56 3.77 -12.81
C PRO A 9 -13.52 4.49 -11.46
N SER A 10 -12.62 5.45 -11.31
CA SER A 10 -12.42 6.26 -10.10
C SER A 10 -13.67 6.96 -9.56
N GLU A 11 -14.73 7.03 -10.36
CA GLU A 11 -16.03 7.56 -9.95
C GLU A 11 -16.76 6.65 -8.96
N ILE A 12 -16.64 5.33 -9.13
CA ILE A 12 -17.22 4.31 -8.24
C ILE A 12 -16.76 4.59 -6.80
N PHE A 13 -15.46 4.76 -6.57
CA PHE A 13 -14.90 5.05 -5.24
C PHE A 13 -15.44 6.33 -4.59
N LYS A 14 -15.62 7.41 -5.37
CA LYS A 14 -16.19 8.67 -4.85
C LYS A 14 -17.66 8.47 -4.43
N THR A 15 -18.42 7.71 -5.20
CA THR A 15 -19.82 7.40 -4.89
C THR A 15 -19.94 6.54 -3.64
N TYR A 16 -19.11 5.49 -3.47
CA TYR A 16 -19.12 4.66 -2.26
C TYR A 16 -18.66 5.43 -1.01
N GLY A 17 -17.68 6.33 -1.14
CA GLY A 17 -17.22 7.18 -0.04
C GLY A 17 -18.34 8.08 0.51
N LEU A 18 -19.11 8.73 -0.38
CA LEU A 18 -20.25 9.55 0.03
C LEU A 18 -21.34 8.72 0.72
N ILE A 19 -21.64 7.52 0.19
CA ILE A 19 -22.64 6.61 0.75
C ILE A 19 -22.21 6.11 2.14
N LEU A 20 -20.93 5.79 2.35
CA LEU A 20 -20.43 5.35 3.65
C LEU A 20 -20.48 6.47 4.70
N LEU A 21 -20.17 7.71 4.32
CA LEU A 21 -20.27 8.86 5.23
C LEU A 21 -21.71 9.16 5.65
N THR A 22 -22.67 9.06 4.72
CA THR A 22 -24.08 9.26 5.04
C THR A 22 -24.61 8.15 5.94
N LEU A 23 -24.24 6.89 5.68
CA LEU A 23 -24.60 5.76 6.55
C LEU A 23 -24.02 5.90 7.96
N GLN A 24 -22.78 6.41 8.09
CA GLN A 24 -22.18 6.67 9.39
C GLN A 24 -22.92 7.76 10.16
N SER A 25 -23.33 8.84 9.48
CA SER A 25 -24.10 9.93 10.10
C SER A 25 -25.49 9.47 10.56
N ILE A 26 -26.15 8.62 9.78
CA ILE A 26 -27.47 8.04 10.13
C ILE A 26 -27.33 7.09 11.32
N SER A 27 -26.28 6.27 11.37
CA SER A 27 -26.02 5.35 12.49
C SER A 27 -25.82 6.11 13.81
N GLN A 28 -25.07 7.22 13.80
CA GLN A 28 -24.86 8.06 14.98
C GLN A 28 -26.15 8.72 15.48
N ALA A 29 -27.01 9.19 14.57
CA ALA A 29 -28.30 9.76 14.92
C ALA A 29 -29.24 8.71 15.54
N LEU A 30 -29.26 7.50 14.97
CA LEU A 30 -30.09 6.40 15.46
C LEU A 30 -29.69 5.94 16.87
N TRP A 31 -28.40 5.99 17.20
CA TRP A 31 -27.87 5.62 18.53
C TRP A 31 -28.41 6.52 19.66
N LEU A 32 -28.68 7.79 19.38
CA LEU A 32 -29.14 8.77 20.38
C LEU A 32 -30.64 8.68 20.68
N THR A 33 -31.43 8.03 19.83
CA THR A 33 -32.91 8.03 19.94
C THR A 33 -33.49 6.72 20.48
N ILE A 34 -32.70 5.64 20.55
CA ILE A 34 -33.21 4.30 20.89
C ILE A 34 -33.09 3.97 22.39
N PRO A 35 -34.12 3.36 23.02
CA PRO A 35 -34.10 2.91 24.41
C PRO A 35 -33.05 1.81 24.69
N HIS A 36 -32.51 1.80 25.91
CA HIS A 36 -31.31 1.06 26.34
C HIS A 36 -31.35 -0.46 26.08
N HIS A 37 -32.54 -1.06 25.95
CA HIS A 37 -32.73 -2.50 25.79
C HIS A 37 -32.24 -3.06 24.44
N TYR A 38 -32.06 -2.22 23.41
CA TYR A 38 -31.57 -2.63 22.07
C TYR A 38 -30.09 -2.30 21.81
N LYS A 39 -29.39 -1.69 22.78
CA LYS A 39 -28.00 -1.22 22.59
C LYS A 39 -26.99 -2.34 22.34
N GLU A 40 -27.20 -3.51 22.93
CA GLU A 40 -26.35 -4.70 22.72
C GLU A 40 -26.41 -5.21 21.27
N GLN A 41 -27.58 -5.15 20.62
CA GLN A 41 -27.73 -5.55 19.21
C GLN A 41 -27.19 -4.50 18.22
N ILE A 42 -27.19 -3.22 18.60
CA ILE A 42 -26.66 -2.14 17.75
C ILE A 42 -25.12 -2.09 17.81
N SER A 43 -24.52 -2.47 18.94
CA SER A 43 -23.07 -2.51 19.12
C SER A 43 -22.37 -3.41 18.10
N THR A 44 -22.90 -4.60 17.83
CA THR A 44 -22.32 -5.54 16.85
C THR A 44 -22.39 -5.01 15.42
N LEU A 45 -23.48 -4.34 15.04
CA LEU A 45 -23.62 -3.69 13.73
C LEU A 45 -22.63 -2.53 13.56
N VAL A 46 -22.38 -1.74 14.61
CA VAL A 46 -21.38 -0.65 14.58
C VAL A 46 -19.95 -1.19 14.50
N ILE A 47 -19.66 -2.32 15.14
CA ILE A 47 -18.34 -2.98 15.02
C ILE A 47 -18.12 -3.45 13.58
N LEU A 48 -19.12 -4.03 12.93
CA LEU A 48 -19.02 -4.48 11.53
C LEU A 48 -18.84 -3.31 10.55
N THR A 49 -19.54 -2.19 10.75
CA THR A 49 -19.33 -1.00 9.89
C THR A 49 -17.95 -0.40 10.07
N LYS A 50 -17.42 -0.40 11.30
CA LYS A 50 -16.05 0.08 11.58
C LYS A 50 -14.98 -0.80 10.92
N ILE A 51 -15.11 -2.12 11.00
CA ILE A 51 -14.20 -3.07 10.32
C ILE A 51 -14.24 -2.88 8.79
N MET A 52 -15.43 -2.65 8.22
CA MET A 52 -15.58 -2.42 6.79
C MET A 52 -14.94 -1.09 6.36
N LEU A 53 -15.10 -0.01 7.15
CA LEU A 53 -14.48 1.30 6.93
C LEU A 53 -12.95 1.23 7.02
N ASP A 54 -12.40 0.48 7.98
CA ASP A 54 -10.96 0.28 8.12
C ASP A 54 -10.38 -0.46 6.89
N THR A 55 -11.10 -1.46 6.38
CA THR A 55 -10.73 -2.17 5.15
C THR A 55 -10.77 -1.25 3.92
N PHE A 56 -11.76 -0.35 3.85
CA PHE A 56 -11.91 0.60 2.75
C PHE A 56 -10.85 1.70 2.76
N SER A 57 -10.53 2.27 3.94
CA SER A 57 -9.45 3.26 4.07
C SER A 57 -8.07 2.69 3.70
N SER A 58 -7.84 1.40 3.95
CA SER A 58 -6.63 0.70 3.52
C SER A 58 -6.53 0.58 2.00
N GLN A 59 -7.66 0.38 1.30
CA GLN A 59 -7.74 0.36 -0.17
C GLN A 59 -7.48 1.74 -0.79
N GLU A 60 -8.00 2.83 -0.20
CA GLU A 60 -7.81 4.19 -0.74
C GLU A 60 -6.37 4.70 -0.54
N SER A 61 -5.71 4.26 0.53
CA SER A 61 -4.28 4.54 0.79
C SER A 61 -3.38 3.92 -0.30
N TYR A 62 -3.73 2.75 -0.82
CA TYR A 62 -3.01 2.10 -1.93
C TYR A 62 -3.08 2.90 -3.24
N HIS A 63 -4.22 3.56 -3.49
CA HIS A 63 -4.44 4.33 -4.72
C HIS A 63 -3.85 5.76 -4.69
N ARG A 64 -3.51 6.28 -3.50
CA ARG A 64 -2.90 7.62 -3.35
C ARG A 64 -1.39 7.59 -3.54
N GLU A 65 -0.71 6.54 -3.09
CA GLU A 65 0.74 6.34 -3.28
C GLU A 65 1.12 6.28 -4.77
N SER A 66 0.25 5.74 -5.61
CA SER A 66 0.49 5.57 -7.06
C SER A 66 0.42 6.88 -7.87
N ARG A 67 -0.01 8.00 -7.28
CA ARG A 67 -0.04 9.33 -7.94
C ARG A 67 1.14 10.23 -7.56
N GLY A 68 2.06 9.77 -6.70
CA GLY A 68 3.15 10.57 -6.15
C GLY A 68 4.53 10.37 -6.78
N ALA A 69 4.68 9.49 -7.79
CA ALA A 69 5.99 9.19 -8.37
C ALA A 69 6.35 10.16 -9.51
N SER A 70 6.83 11.35 -9.16
CA SER A 70 7.46 12.26 -10.12
C SER A 70 8.99 12.12 -10.06
N THR A 71 9.59 11.40 -11.00
CA THR A 71 11.03 11.57 -11.30
C THR A 71 11.40 11.19 -12.74
N GLY A 72 11.84 12.20 -13.51
CA GLY A 72 12.88 12.10 -14.54
C GLY A 72 12.55 11.52 -15.92
N TYR A 73 11.75 10.45 -16.00
CA TYR A 73 11.43 9.80 -17.28
C TYR A 73 9.92 9.81 -17.53
N PRO A 74 9.46 10.03 -18.78
CA PRO A 74 8.07 9.85 -19.16
C PRO A 74 7.78 8.33 -19.24
N LEU A 75 7.87 7.64 -18.10
CA LEU A 75 7.17 6.38 -17.93
C LEU A 75 5.69 6.69 -18.11
N HIS A 76 5.01 5.91 -18.93
CA HIS A 76 3.58 6.04 -19.12
C HIS A 76 2.93 6.03 -17.74
N ALA A 77 2.36 7.17 -17.33
CA ALA A 77 1.98 7.52 -15.95
C ALA A 77 0.84 6.66 -15.36
N SER A 78 0.62 5.45 -15.87
CA SER A 78 -0.42 4.52 -15.44
C SER A 78 -0.06 3.04 -15.66
N GLU A 79 1.23 2.69 -15.80
CA GLU A 79 1.63 1.27 -15.77
C GLU A 79 1.94 0.84 -14.34
N VAL A 80 1.17 -0.12 -13.82
CA VAL A 80 1.45 -0.77 -12.54
C VAL A 80 2.55 -1.81 -12.77
N LEU A 81 3.73 -1.55 -12.22
CA LEU A 81 4.90 -2.41 -12.32
C LEU A 81 5.22 -3.04 -10.97
N PRO A 82 5.62 -4.33 -10.92
CA PRO A 82 6.13 -4.90 -9.69
C PRO A 82 7.46 -4.25 -9.34
N ALA A 83 7.66 -4.00 -8.04
CA ALA A 83 8.88 -3.40 -7.52
C ALA A 83 9.32 -4.13 -6.25
N VAL A 84 10.62 -4.14 -6.03
CA VAL A 84 11.26 -4.68 -4.83
C VAL A 84 11.72 -3.51 -3.98
N ILE A 85 11.34 -3.50 -2.71
CA ILE A 85 11.80 -2.49 -1.75
C ILE A 85 13.22 -2.86 -1.35
N VAL A 86 14.16 -1.93 -1.53
CA VAL A 86 15.59 -2.14 -1.24
C VAL A 86 16.06 -1.40 0.02
N ARG A 87 15.34 -0.33 0.41
CA ARG A 87 15.62 0.46 1.62
C ARG A 87 14.33 0.96 2.24
N GLN A 88 14.29 0.96 3.57
CA GLN A 88 13.18 1.50 4.35
C GLN A 88 13.65 2.28 5.58
N ARG A 89 12.99 3.41 5.85
CA ARG A 89 13.15 4.21 7.07
C ARG A 89 12.59 3.53 8.31
N LYS A 90 11.58 2.67 8.12
CA LYS A 90 10.94 1.98 9.24
C LYS A 90 11.95 0.96 9.81
N PRO A 91 12.34 1.05 11.09
CA PRO A 91 13.25 0.09 11.67
C PRO A 91 12.61 -1.29 11.75
N TRP A 92 13.38 -2.32 11.38
CA TRP A 92 12.98 -3.71 11.44
C TRP A 92 14.05 -4.55 12.14
N ARG A 93 13.68 -5.72 12.66
CA ARG A 93 14.55 -6.56 13.49
C ARG A 93 15.14 -7.72 12.70
N ARG A 94 16.48 -7.77 12.61
CA ARG A 94 17.22 -8.90 12.01
C ARG A 94 17.20 -10.12 12.94
N LYS A 95 17.49 -11.30 12.38
CA LYS A 95 17.57 -12.58 13.13
C LYS A 95 18.55 -12.49 14.32
N ASP A 96 19.60 -11.70 14.19
CA ASP A 96 20.61 -11.48 15.24
C ASP A 96 20.12 -10.55 16.37
N GLY A 97 18.91 -9.99 16.26
CA GLY A 97 18.30 -9.13 17.28
C GLY A 97 18.59 -7.63 17.11
N VAL A 98 19.45 -7.26 16.16
CA VAL A 98 19.76 -5.86 15.82
C VAL A 98 18.61 -5.23 15.04
N TYR A 99 18.32 -3.96 15.33
CA TYR A 99 17.39 -3.15 14.53
C TYR A 99 18.15 -2.43 13.43
N MET A 100 17.63 -2.51 12.20
CA MET A 100 18.17 -1.82 11.03
C MET A 100 17.15 -0.87 10.43
N TYR A 101 17.63 0.27 9.95
CA TYR A 101 16.86 1.30 9.26
C TYR A 101 17.77 2.08 8.32
N PHE A 102 17.17 2.68 7.29
CA PHE A 102 17.85 3.53 6.31
C PHE A 102 17.43 4.99 6.45
N GLU A 103 18.22 5.88 5.85
CA GLU A 103 17.92 7.31 5.79
C GLU A 103 16.72 7.62 4.87
N ASP A 104 16.49 6.82 3.82
CA ASP A 104 15.46 7.01 2.81
C ASP A 104 14.69 5.71 2.52
N ASN A 105 13.55 5.85 1.82
CA ASN A 105 12.82 4.73 1.26
C ASN A 105 13.18 4.63 -0.23
N ALA A 106 13.54 3.44 -0.70
CA ALA A 106 13.86 3.22 -2.10
C ALA A 106 13.37 1.84 -2.57
N GLY A 107 12.95 1.78 -3.84
CA GLY A 107 12.52 0.56 -4.49
C GLY A 107 13.02 0.46 -5.92
N VAL A 108 13.27 -0.75 -6.38
CA VAL A 108 13.74 -1.07 -7.74
C VAL A 108 12.60 -1.72 -8.49
N ILE A 109 12.28 -1.20 -9.67
CA ILE A 109 11.27 -1.77 -10.55
C ILE A 109 11.82 -3.05 -11.18
N VAL A 110 11.02 -4.11 -11.14
CA VAL A 110 11.38 -5.42 -11.67
C VAL A 110 10.35 -5.91 -12.69
N ASN A 111 10.76 -6.88 -13.50
CA ASN A 111 9.86 -7.69 -14.31
C ASN A 111 9.31 -8.86 -13.47
N PRO A 112 8.19 -9.49 -13.89
CA PRO A 112 7.68 -10.70 -13.23
C PRO A 112 8.67 -11.88 -13.27
N LYS A 113 9.72 -11.81 -14.09
CA LYS A 113 10.83 -12.77 -14.13
C LYS A 113 11.93 -12.49 -13.09
N GLY A 114 11.83 -11.39 -12.33
CA GLY A 114 12.84 -10.98 -11.34
C GLY A 114 14.03 -10.21 -11.90
N GLU A 115 13.97 -9.80 -13.16
CA GLU A 115 15.00 -8.96 -13.78
C GLU A 115 14.70 -7.49 -13.50
N MET A 116 15.72 -6.73 -13.09
CA MET A 116 15.57 -5.30 -12.84
C MET A 116 15.37 -4.51 -14.15
N LYS A 117 14.49 -3.52 -14.12
CA LYS A 117 14.38 -2.50 -15.16
C LYS A 117 15.28 -1.32 -14.79
N GLY A 118 16.50 -1.30 -15.33
CA GLY A 118 17.51 -0.27 -15.07
C GLY A 118 18.92 -0.84 -15.21
N SER A 119 19.94 0.02 -15.15
CA SER A 119 21.34 -0.39 -15.33
C SER A 119 22.11 -0.50 -14.01
N ALA A 120 21.75 0.28 -12.99
CA ALA A 120 22.44 0.31 -11.70
C ALA A 120 21.54 0.85 -10.58
N ILE A 121 21.82 0.48 -9.34
CA ILE A 121 21.09 0.93 -8.15
C ILE A 121 21.88 2.04 -7.45
N THR A 122 21.20 3.15 -7.15
CA THR A 122 21.83 4.27 -6.43
C THR A 122 21.81 3.99 -4.92
N GLY A 123 23.00 3.95 -4.32
CA GLY A 123 23.19 3.78 -2.88
C GLY A 123 23.27 2.32 -2.42
N PRO A 124 23.33 2.10 -1.09
CA PRO A 124 23.43 0.77 -0.51
C PRO A 124 22.10 0.00 -0.60
N ILE A 125 22.19 -1.33 -0.58
CA ILE A 125 21.04 -2.24 -0.48
C ILE A 125 21.12 -3.09 0.79
N GLU A 126 19.96 -3.54 1.27
CA GLU A 126 19.88 -4.52 2.35
C GLU A 126 20.46 -5.88 1.93
N LYS A 127 21.21 -6.51 2.82
CA LYS A 127 21.71 -7.88 2.66
C LYS A 127 20.58 -8.87 2.40
N GLU A 128 19.46 -8.71 3.09
CA GLU A 128 18.28 -9.56 2.93
C GLU A 128 17.66 -9.45 1.54
N CYS A 129 17.69 -8.24 0.97
CA CYS A 129 17.27 -8.02 -0.41
C CYS A 129 18.25 -8.66 -1.40
N ALA A 130 19.55 -8.54 -1.14
CA ALA A 130 20.60 -9.15 -1.96
C ALA A 130 20.47 -10.69 -2.00
N ASP A 131 20.26 -11.31 -0.85
CA ASP A 131 20.13 -12.77 -0.72
C ASP A 131 18.91 -13.32 -1.49
N LEU A 132 17.82 -12.55 -1.55
CA LEU A 132 16.60 -12.95 -2.26
C LEU A 132 16.64 -12.64 -3.76
N TRP A 133 17.39 -11.62 -4.18
CA TRP A 133 17.40 -11.13 -5.56
C TRP A 133 18.84 -11.01 -6.10
N PRO A 134 19.45 -12.11 -6.60
CA PRO A 134 20.83 -12.11 -7.06
C PRO A 134 21.12 -11.14 -8.23
N ARG A 135 20.10 -10.86 -9.05
CA ARG A 135 20.23 -9.88 -10.16
C ARG A 135 20.31 -8.44 -9.66
N ILE A 136 19.71 -8.14 -8.51
CA ILE A 136 19.75 -6.83 -7.85
C ILE A 136 21.08 -6.69 -7.10
N GLU A 137 21.54 -7.75 -6.44
CA GLU A 137 22.86 -7.82 -5.80
C GLU A 137 23.98 -7.43 -6.77
N GLY A 138 24.04 -8.07 -7.95
CA GLY A 138 25.09 -7.80 -8.94
C GLY A 138 25.07 -6.39 -9.52
N ALA A 139 24.00 -5.63 -9.32
CA ALA A 139 23.83 -4.25 -9.78
C ALA A 139 24.00 -3.20 -8.67
N ALA A 140 24.21 -3.64 -7.43
CA ALA A 140 24.33 -2.78 -6.27
C ALA A 140 25.78 -2.30 -6.07
N ASN A 141 25.92 -1.05 -5.64
CA ASN A 141 27.22 -0.47 -5.32
C ASN A 141 27.73 -0.91 -3.93
N ALA A 142 26.83 -1.15 -2.98
CA ALA A 142 27.16 -1.55 -1.61
C ALA A 142 26.01 -2.35 -0.98
N ILE A 143 26.35 -3.27 -0.07
CA ILE A 143 25.39 -4.16 0.62
C ILE A 143 25.61 -4.04 2.13
N VAL A 144 24.52 -3.95 2.92
CA VAL A 144 24.52 -3.71 4.38
C VAL A 144 23.59 -4.68 5.13
#